data_AF-A0A929IYK6-F1
#
_entry.id   AF-A0A929IYK6-F1
#
_cell.length_a   1.000
_cell.length_b   1.000
_cell.length_c   1.000
_cell.angle_alpha   90.00
_cell.angle_beta   90.00
_cell.angle_gamma   90.00
#
_symmetry.space_group_name_H-M   'P 1'
#
loop_
_entity.id
_entity.type
_entity.pdbx_description
1 polymer ?
#
loop_
_entity_poly.entity_id
_entity_poly.type
_entity_poly.pdbx_seq_one_letter_code
_entity_poly.pdbx_strand_id
1 'polypeptide(L)'
;MSQLTHFNQAGEAHMVDVGQKASTERFAIADGFIRMQAQTLNLIMAGEHKKGDVLGIARIAGIMAAKKTSELIPLCHPLMLTNVSVDLKPQKDTVYCQATVKTTGQTGVEMEALNAVQVALLTGYGM
;
A
#
# COMPACT_ATOMS: atom_id res chain seq x y z
N MET A 1 18.83 20.82 7.69
CA MET A 1 18.33 19.52 7.21
C MET A 1 17.90 18.72 8.42
N SER A 2 16.71 18.14 8.42
CA SER A 2 16.28 17.24 9.50
C SER A 2 17.22 16.03 9.58
N GLN A 3 17.57 15.61 10.78
CA GLN A 3 18.44 14.47 11.02
C GLN A 3 17.75 13.19 10.51
N LEU A 4 18.42 12.39 9.68
CA LEU A 4 17.90 11.12 9.19
C LEU A 4 17.83 10.13 10.35
N THR A 5 16.64 9.67 10.72
CA THR A 5 16.45 8.80 11.89
C THR A 5 16.85 7.35 11.64
N HIS A 6 16.86 6.88 10.40
CA HIS A 6 17.24 5.51 10.06
C HIS A 6 18.74 5.27 9.91
N PHE A 7 19.57 6.30 10.13
CA PHE A 7 21.03 6.19 10.04
C PHE A 7 21.66 6.56 11.38
N ASN A 8 22.61 5.75 11.84
CA ASN A 8 23.37 6.06 13.06
C ASN A 8 24.46 7.12 12.75
N GLN A 9 25.25 7.50 13.77
CA GLN A 9 26.32 8.49 13.60
C GLN A 9 27.45 8.03 12.66
N ALA A 10 27.60 6.73 12.44
CA ALA A 10 28.54 6.14 11.49
C ALA A 10 27.97 6.07 10.05
N GLY A 11 26.71 6.45 9.84
CA GLY A 11 26.04 6.37 8.54
C GLY A 11 25.49 4.98 8.21
N GLU A 12 25.36 4.10 9.21
CA GLU A 12 24.82 2.75 9.03
C GLU A 12 23.31 2.73 9.23
N ALA A 13 22.62 1.96 8.39
CA ALA A 13 21.18 1.77 8.48
C ALA A 13 20.80 1.03 9.77
N HIS A 14 19.79 1.53 10.49
CA HIS A 14 19.24 0.87 11.67
C HIS A 14 17.72 1.08 11.77
N MET A 15 17.05 0.13 12.39
CA MET A 15 15.66 0.27 12.77
C MET A 15 15.56 1.12 14.03
N VAL A 16 14.77 2.19 13.98
CA VAL A 16 14.61 3.13 15.10
C VAL A 16 13.87 2.44 16.24
N ASP A 17 14.37 2.55 17.48
CA ASP A 17 13.61 2.10 18.65
C ASP A 17 12.42 3.03 18.91
N VAL A 18 11.22 2.44 18.93
CA VAL A 18 9.95 3.13 19.19
C VAL A 18 9.32 2.72 20.52
N GLY A 19 9.98 1.88 21.32
CA GLY A 19 9.43 1.25 22.53
C GLY A 19 8.95 2.23 23.60
N GLN A 20 9.57 3.41 23.70
CA GLN A 20 9.19 4.47 24.65
C GLN A 20 8.12 5.43 24.12
N LYS A 21 7.71 5.29 22.85
CA LYS A 21 6.64 6.13 22.29
C LYS A 21 5.29 5.62 22.78
N ALA A 22 4.37 6.56 23.02
CA ALA A 22 2.99 6.22 23.37
C ALA A 22 2.28 5.53 22.20
N SER A 23 1.45 4.55 22.53
CA SER A 23 0.54 3.94 21.56
C SER A 23 -0.66 4.87 21.32
N THR A 24 -0.95 5.18 20.06
CA THR A 24 -2.09 6.01 19.66
C THR A 24 -2.81 5.36 18.48
N GLU A 25 -4.07 5.74 18.25
CA GLU A 25 -4.72 5.46 16.97
C GLU A 25 -3.97 6.19 15.85
N ARG A 26 -3.71 5.46 14.77
CA ARG A 26 -2.99 5.98 13.61
C ARG A 26 -3.66 5.49 12.35
N PHE A 27 -3.71 6.36 11.35
CA PHE A 27 -4.17 6.00 10.02
C PHE A 27 -3.32 6.70 8.97
N ALA A 28 -3.22 6.08 7.81
CA ALA A 28 -2.62 6.67 6.62
C ALA A 28 -3.50 6.40 5.41
N ILE A 29 -3.50 7.34 4.48
CA ILE A 29 -4.15 7.22 3.19
C ILE A 29 -3.08 7.43 2.13
N ALA A 30 -2.98 6.49 1.21
CA ALA A 30 -2.13 6.60 0.03
C ALA A 30 -2.97 6.40 -1.22
N ASP A 31 -2.56 7.00 -2.32
CA ASP A 31 -3.19 6.79 -3.61
C ASP A 31 -2.20 6.75 -4.77
N GLY A 32 -2.71 6.30 -5.90
CA GLY A 32 -2.00 6.22 -7.16
C GLY A 32 -2.94 5.80 -8.27
N PHE A 33 -2.43 5.71 -9.49
CA PHE A 33 -3.21 5.24 -10.61
C PHE A 33 -2.33 4.48 -11.60
N ILE A 34 -2.96 3.62 -12.39
CA ILE A 34 -2.34 2.99 -13.54
C ILE A 34 -3.08 3.43 -14.81
N ARG A 35 -2.32 3.90 -15.81
CA ARG A 35 -2.85 4.26 -17.13
C ARG A 35 -2.80 3.06 -18.07
N MET A 36 -3.82 2.92 -18.89
CA MET A 36 -3.93 1.84 -19.88
C MET A 36 -4.66 2.33 -21.14
N GLN A 37 -4.72 1.47 -22.16
CA GLN A 37 -5.54 1.75 -23.33
C GLN A 37 -7.03 1.73 -22.94
N ALA A 38 -7.83 2.57 -23.59
CA ALA A 38 -9.28 2.61 -23.35
C ALA A 38 -9.94 1.25 -23.59
N GLN A 39 -9.46 0.48 -24.56
CA GLN A 39 -9.97 -0.87 -24.82
C GLN A 39 -9.70 -1.83 -23.65
N THR A 40 -8.51 -1.78 -23.05
CA THR A 40 -8.17 -2.58 -21.86
C THR A 40 -9.11 -2.25 -20.71
N LEU A 41 -9.34 -0.97 -20.47
CA LEU A 41 -10.23 -0.53 -19.40
C LEU A 41 -11.67 -1.00 -19.62
N ASN A 42 -12.17 -0.91 -20.85
CA ASN A 42 -13.51 -1.40 -21.20
C ASN A 42 -13.66 -2.90 -20.89
N LEU A 43 -12.64 -3.71 -21.20
CA LEU A 43 -12.64 -5.15 -20.87
C LEU A 43 -12.68 -5.39 -19.36
N ILE A 44 -11.91 -4.61 -18.59
CA ILE A 44 -11.91 -4.70 -17.12
C ILE A 44 -13.30 -4.34 -16.57
N MET A 45 -13.89 -3.25 -17.04
CA MET A 45 -15.21 -2.78 -16.58
C MET A 45 -16.34 -3.74 -16.97
N ALA A 46 -16.25 -4.37 -18.14
CA ALA A 46 -17.23 -5.36 -18.59
C ALA A 46 -17.10 -6.72 -17.88
N GLY A 47 -16.00 -6.95 -17.14
CA GLY A 47 -15.70 -8.27 -16.56
C GLY A 47 -15.29 -9.31 -17.62
N GLU A 48 -14.95 -8.86 -18.83
CA GLU A 48 -14.61 -9.71 -19.98
C GLU A 48 -13.09 -9.90 -20.13
N HIS A 49 -12.31 -9.46 -19.14
CA HIS A 49 -10.88 -9.69 -19.14
C HIS A 49 -10.56 -11.19 -19.07
N LYS A 50 -9.63 -11.66 -19.91
CA LYS A 50 -9.31 -13.10 -20.05
C LYS A 50 -8.84 -13.76 -18.75
N LYS A 51 -8.36 -12.96 -17.79
CA LYS A 51 -7.90 -13.43 -16.47
C LYS A 51 -8.95 -13.28 -15.35
N GLY A 52 -10.18 -12.86 -15.67
CA GLY A 52 -11.28 -12.70 -14.71
C GLY A 52 -11.32 -11.34 -14.04
N ASP A 53 -11.75 -11.29 -12.76
CA ASP A 53 -11.96 -10.06 -12.00
C ASP A 53 -10.64 -9.38 -11.61
N VAL A 54 -10.16 -8.51 -12.49
CA VAL A 54 -8.93 -7.73 -12.32
C VAL A 54 -8.98 -6.85 -11.06
N LEU A 55 -10.10 -6.16 -10.82
CA LEU A 55 -10.19 -5.20 -9.71
C LEU A 55 -10.34 -5.91 -8.36
N GLY A 56 -11.10 -7.01 -8.29
CA GLY A 56 -11.21 -7.83 -7.10
C GLY A 56 -9.88 -8.45 -6.71
N ILE A 57 -9.14 -9.02 -7.67
CA ILE A 57 -7.82 -9.62 -7.42
C ILE A 57 -6.80 -8.55 -6.99
N ALA A 58 -6.75 -7.41 -7.67
CA ALA A 58 -5.89 -6.29 -7.29
C ALA A 58 -6.19 -5.78 -5.87
N ARG A 59 -7.47 -5.73 -5.47
CA ARG A 59 -7.88 -5.34 -4.11
C ARG A 59 -7.34 -6.28 -3.05
N ILE A 60 -7.50 -7.59 -3.26
CA ILE A 60 -7.00 -8.62 -2.34
C ILE A 60 -5.47 -8.54 -2.24
N ALA A 61 -4.78 -8.37 -3.36
CA ALA A 61 -3.33 -8.22 -3.39
C ALA A 61 -2.86 -7.00 -2.58
N GLY A 62 -3.53 -5.84 -2.71
CA GLY A 62 -3.24 -4.66 -1.89
C GLY A 62 -3.43 -4.90 -0.39
N ILE A 63 -4.52 -5.58 0.00
CA ILE A 63 -4.78 -5.93 1.41
C ILE A 63 -3.70 -6.88 1.96
N MET A 64 -3.28 -7.86 1.16
CA MET A 64 -2.21 -8.78 1.54
C MET A 64 -0.87 -8.07 1.65
N ALA A 65 -0.56 -7.17 0.72
CA ALA A 65 0.68 -6.39 0.70
C ALA A 65 0.82 -5.52 1.95
N ALA A 66 -0.24 -4.79 2.35
CA ALA A 66 -0.24 -3.99 3.57
C ALA A 66 0.25 -4.79 4.78
N LYS A 67 -0.24 -6.02 4.96
CA LYS A 67 0.12 -6.91 6.07
C LYS A 67 1.56 -7.44 5.99
N LYS A 68 2.18 -7.42 4.81
CA LYS A 68 3.53 -7.93 4.55
C LYS A 68 4.59 -6.83 4.42
N THR A 69 4.24 -5.58 4.74
CA THR A 69 5.12 -4.43 4.50
C THR A 69 6.46 -4.55 5.20
N SER A 70 6.51 -5.00 6.46
CA SER A 70 7.76 -5.22 7.20
C SER A 70 8.59 -6.41 6.71
N GLU A 71 8.01 -7.34 5.93
CA GLU A 71 8.77 -8.39 5.25
C GLU A 71 9.50 -7.85 4.00
N LEU A 72 9.00 -6.74 3.42
CA LEU A 72 9.50 -6.17 2.16
C LEU A 72 10.35 -4.92 2.36
N ILE A 73 10.01 -4.08 3.34
CA ILE A 73 10.68 -2.82 3.64
C ILE A 73 11.59 -3.02 4.86
N PRO A 74 12.93 -3.07 4.69
CA PRO A 74 13.84 -3.63 5.71
C PRO A 74 13.82 -3.00 7.11
N LEU A 75 13.44 -1.71 7.21
CA LEU A 75 13.47 -0.96 8.48
C LEU A 75 12.07 -0.61 9.01
N CYS A 76 11.02 -1.17 8.40
CA CYS A 76 9.66 -1.04 8.91
C CYS A 76 9.45 -1.98 10.10
N HIS A 77 8.82 -1.47 11.15
CA HIS A 77 8.39 -2.30 12.28
C HIS A 77 7.26 -3.26 11.86
N PRO A 78 7.19 -4.46 12.44
CA PRO A 78 5.99 -5.28 12.32
C PRO A 78 4.84 -4.62 13.09
N LEU A 79 3.72 -4.34 12.40
CA LEU A 79 2.55 -3.67 12.95
C LEU A 79 1.31 -4.56 12.87
N MET A 80 0.54 -4.59 13.97
CA MET A 80 -0.79 -5.22 13.98
C MET A 80 -1.81 -4.24 13.38
N LEU A 81 -2.14 -4.44 12.11
CA LEU A 81 -3.12 -3.59 11.41
C LEU A 81 -4.53 -3.90 11.90
N THR A 82 -5.29 -2.86 12.24
CA THR A 82 -6.68 -2.98 12.69
C THR A 82 -7.66 -2.90 11.52
N ASN A 83 -7.29 -2.20 10.44
CA ASN A 83 -8.09 -2.12 9.22
C ASN A 83 -7.21 -1.84 8.00
N VAL A 84 -7.58 -2.43 6.87
CA VAL A 84 -7.04 -2.11 5.54
C VAL A 84 -8.22 -2.03 4.56
N SER A 85 -8.43 -0.87 3.95
CA SER A 85 -9.33 -0.69 2.81
C SER A 85 -8.50 -0.38 1.57
N VAL A 86 -8.86 -0.96 0.43
CA VAL A 86 -8.27 -0.67 -0.88
C VAL A 86 -9.42 -0.44 -1.84
N ASP A 87 -9.50 0.74 -2.44
CA ASP A 87 -10.56 1.19 -3.32
C ASP A 87 -10.02 1.45 -4.72
N LEU A 88 -10.49 0.65 -5.68
CA LEU A 88 -10.13 0.75 -7.09
C LEU A 88 -11.30 1.33 -7.88
N LYS A 89 -11.06 2.41 -8.61
CA LYS A 89 -12.05 3.16 -9.38
C LYS A 89 -11.58 3.37 -10.81
N PRO A 90 -12.19 2.70 -11.80
CA PRO A 90 -12.03 3.05 -13.21
C PRO A 90 -12.34 4.53 -13.47
N GLN A 91 -11.50 5.19 -14.25
CA GLN A 91 -11.69 6.54 -14.79
C GLN A 91 -11.49 6.51 -16.32
N LYS A 92 -11.34 7.65 -17.02
CA LYS A 92 -11.36 7.66 -18.50
C LYS A 92 -10.31 6.74 -19.16
N ASP A 93 -9.06 6.80 -18.71
CA ASP A 93 -7.91 6.06 -19.25
C ASP A 93 -7.04 5.44 -18.14
N THR A 94 -7.57 5.43 -16.91
CA THR A 94 -6.84 4.98 -15.73
C THR A 94 -7.71 4.15 -14.80
N VAL A 95 -7.07 3.37 -13.93
CA VAL A 95 -7.69 2.88 -12.69
C VAL A 95 -7.01 3.60 -11.54
N TYR A 96 -7.78 4.42 -10.81
CA TYR A 96 -7.35 5.05 -9.57
C TYR A 96 -7.43 4.04 -8.42
N CYS A 97 -6.42 4.02 -7.56
CA CYS A 97 -6.34 3.18 -6.38
C CYS A 97 -6.10 4.06 -5.17
N GLN A 98 -6.92 3.91 -4.12
CA GLN A 98 -6.69 4.52 -2.81
C GLN A 98 -6.68 3.44 -1.74
N ALA A 99 -5.66 3.43 -0.89
CA ALA A 99 -5.61 2.56 0.27
C ALA A 99 -5.70 3.39 1.55
N THR A 100 -6.53 2.93 2.49
CA THR A 100 -6.58 3.45 3.86
C THR A 100 -6.16 2.35 4.82
N VAL A 101 -5.12 2.59 5.62
CA VAL A 101 -4.61 1.64 6.61
C VAL A 101 -4.72 2.24 8.00
N LYS A 102 -5.11 1.43 8.99
CA LYS A 102 -5.24 1.82 10.39
C LYS A 102 -4.53 0.85 11.31
N THR A 103 -4.02 1.38 12.42
CA THR A 103 -3.49 0.61 13.55
C THR A 103 -3.66 1.39 14.86
N THR A 104 -3.38 0.73 15.98
CA THR A 104 -3.13 1.37 17.27
C THR A 104 -1.71 0.99 17.69
N GLY A 105 -0.78 1.94 17.67
CA GLY A 105 0.64 1.63 17.84
C GLY A 105 1.56 2.86 17.99
N GLN A 106 2.87 2.57 18.03
CA GLN A 106 3.94 3.52 18.38
C GLN A 106 4.50 4.29 17.18
N THR A 107 4.22 3.83 15.96
CA THR A 107 4.69 4.42 14.71
C THR A 107 3.59 4.41 13.66
N GLY A 108 3.73 5.26 12.64
CA GLY A 108 2.76 5.42 11.57
C GLY A 108 2.61 4.19 10.67
N VAL A 109 1.64 4.26 9.75
CA VAL A 109 1.28 3.19 8.79
C VAL A 109 1.33 3.66 7.34
N GLU A 110 2.09 4.72 7.07
CA GLU A 110 2.26 5.30 5.74
C GLU A 110 2.86 4.29 4.75
N MET A 111 3.82 3.48 5.20
CA MET A 111 4.48 2.48 4.36
C MET A 111 3.52 1.35 3.99
N GLU A 112 2.65 0.93 4.90
CA GLU A 112 1.63 -0.08 4.63
C GLU A 112 0.61 0.42 3.62
N ALA A 113 0.19 1.68 3.71
CA ALA A 113 -0.73 2.29 2.75
C ALA A 113 -0.09 2.40 1.36
N LEU A 114 1.16 2.87 1.28
CA LEU A 114 1.91 2.97 0.02
C LEU A 114 2.13 1.60 -0.63
N ASN A 115 2.54 0.59 0.15
CA ASN A 115 2.76 -0.76 -0.33
C ASN A 115 1.45 -1.40 -0.83
N ALA A 116 0.32 -1.15 -0.15
CA ALA A 116 -0.99 -1.61 -0.60
C ALA A 116 -1.35 -1.06 -1.99
N VAL A 117 -1.17 0.26 -2.20
CA VAL A 117 -1.41 0.90 -3.51
C VAL A 117 -0.48 0.34 -4.58
N GLN A 118 0.82 0.27 -4.27
CA GLN A 118 1.83 -0.20 -5.22
C GLN A 118 1.53 -1.62 -5.72
N VAL A 119 1.27 -2.55 -4.80
CA VAL A 119 1.01 -3.95 -5.15
C VAL A 119 -0.36 -4.12 -5.80
N ALA A 120 -1.38 -3.38 -5.39
CA ALA A 120 -2.69 -3.41 -6.07
C ALA A 120 -2.56 -2.98 -7.54
N LEU A 121 -1.84 -1.88 -7.82
CA LEU A 121 -1.62 -1.40 -9.18
C LEU A 121 -0.72 -2.35 -10.00
N LEU A 122 0.35 -2.89 -9.41
CA LEU A 122 1.19 -3.90 -10.06
C LEU A 122 0.41 -5.18 -10.39
N THR A 123 -0.50 -5.59 -9.50
CA THR A 123 -1.38 -6.73 -9.73
C THR A 123 -2.34 -6.44 -10.88
N GLY A 124 -2.93 -5.24 -10.91
CA GLY A 124 -3.77 -4.79 -12.02
C GLY A 124 -3.02 -4.79 -13.37
N TYR A 125 -1.72 -4.50 -13.38
CA TYR A 125 -0.87 -4.62 -14.57
C TYR A 125 -0.56 -6.08 -14.95
N GLY A 126 -0.35 -6.95 -13.95
CA GLY A 126 -0.04 -8.36 -14.15
C GLY A 126 -1.24 -9.21 -14.60
N MET A 127 -2.46 -8.69 -14.44
CA MET A 127 -3.71 -9.31 -14.89
C MET A 127 -3.95 -9.06 -16.37
#